data_AF-A0A9P7D375-F1
#
_entry.id   AF-A0A9P7D375-F1
#
_cell.length_a   1.000
_cell.length_b   1.000
_cell.length_c   1.000
_cell.angle_alpha   90.00
_cell.angle_beta   90.00
_cell.angle_gamma   90.00
#
_symmetry.space_group_name_H-M   'P 1'
#
loop_
_entity.id
_entity.type
_entity.pdbx_description
1 polymer ?
#
loop_
_entity_poly.entity_id
_entity_poly.type
_entity_poly.pdbx_seq_one_letter_code
_entity_poly.pdbx_strand_id
1 'polypeptide(L)' 'AATADQWRGRSIYQVVIDRDALPKGAGPNQCPSRTCTGTWNSLHQNLDYIQDTGFTAV' A
#
# COMPACT_ATOMS: atom_id res chain seq x y z
N ALA A 1 1.06 19.73 3.09
CA ALA A 1 0.94 18.76 4.19
C ALA A 1 -0.32 19.09 5.00
N ALA A 2 -1.05 18.08 5.50
CA ALA A 2 -2.19 18.31 6.38
C ALA A 2 -1.73 18.64 7.81
N THR A 3 -2.53 19.39 8.57
CA THR A 3 -2.27 19.73 9.98
C THR A 3 -2.48 18.53 10.90
N ALA A 4 -1.99 18.59 12.14
CA ALA A 4 -2.22 17.53 13.13
C ALA A 4 -3.72 17.23 13.32
N ASP A 5 -4.54 18.29 13.40
CA ASP A 5 -6.00 18.19 13.53
C ASP A 5 -6.65 17.48 12.34
N GLN A 6 -6.20 17.75 11.12
CA GLN A 6 -6.67 17.07 9.91
C GLN A 6 -6.23 15.60 9.83
N TRP A 7 -5.11 15.24 10.47
CA TRP A 7 -4.64 13.85 10.55
C TRP A 7 -5.36 13.04 11.63
N ARG A 8 -5.80 13.65 12.74
CA ARG A 8 -6.49 12.93 13.82
C ARG A 8 -7.74 12.16 13.38
N GLY A 9 -8.43 12.63 12.34
CA GLY A 9 -9.62 11.99 11.79
C GLY A 9 -9.35 10.88 10.76
N ARG A 10 -8.09 10.55 10.47
CA ARG A 10 -7.71 9.58 9.44
C ARG A 10 -7.37 8.22 10.05
N SER A 11 -7.75 7.16 9.34
CA SER A 11 -7.19 5.82 9.52
C SER A 11 -6.07 5.59 8.51
N ILE A 12 -4.93 5.06 8.96
CA ILE A 12 -3.68 4.91 8.19
C ILE A 12 -3.41 3.43 7.89
N TYR A 13 -3.20 3.11 6.61
CA TYR A 13 -2.75 1.80 6.14
C TYR A 13 -1.25 1.84 5.85
N GLN A 14 -0.44 1.21 6.70
CA GLN A 14 1.01 1.20 6.53
C GLN A 14 1.44 0.14 5.51
N VAL A 15 2.19 0.55 4.48
CA VAL A 15 2.69 -0.35 3.43
C VAL A 15 4.21 -0.42 3.39
N VAL A 16 4.72 -1.61 3.02
CA VAL A 16 6.10 -1.79 2.57
C VAL A 16 6.04 -2.05 1.07
N ILE A 17 6.43 -1.05 0.27
CA ILE A 17 6.26 -1.06 -1.18
C ILE A 17 6.79 -2.34 -1.83
N ASP A 18 7.98 -2.77 -1.43
CA ASP A 18 8.62 -3.98 -1.94
C ASP A 18 7.75 -5.24 -1.78
N ARG A 19 6.88 -5.29 -0.75
CA ARG A 19 6.13 -6.49 -0.35
C ARG A 19 4.64 -6.45 -0.64
N ASP A 20 4.05 -5.27 -0.52
CA ASP A 20 2.60 -5.07 -0.67
C ASP A 20 2.22 -4.81 -2.14
N ALA A 21 3.04 -4.01 -2.83
CA ALA A 21 2.73 -3.49 -4.15
C ALA A 21 3.35 -4.33 -5.28
N LEU A 22 3.13 -5.65 -5.26
CA LEU A 22 3.64 -6.55 -6.29
C LEU A 22 2.95 -6.30 -7.66
N PRO A 23 3.64 -6.56 -8.79
CA PRO A 23 3.01 -6.55 -10.10
C PRO A 23 1.81 -7.49 -10.18
N LYS A 24 0.78 -7.09 -10.95
CA LYS A 24 -0.42 -7.91 -11.15
C LYS A 24 -0.05 -9.31 -11.67
N GLY A 25 -0.58 -10.35 -11.02
CA GLY A 25 -0.32 -11.74 -11.38
C GLY A 25 0.93 -12.34 -10.73
N ALA A 26 1.70 -11.57 -9.96
CA ALA A 26 2.71 -12.14 -9.08
C ALA A 26 2.04 -13.04 -8.03
N GLY A 27 2.58 -14.24 -7.84
CA GLY A 27 2.07 -15.16 -6.83
C GLY A 27 2.35 -14.62 -5.41
N PRO A 28 1.45 -14.84 -4.43
CA PRO A 28 1.62 -14.33 -3.07
C PRO A 28 2.89 -14.84 -2.38
N ASN A 29 3.46 -15.95 -2.85
CA ASN A 29 4.70 -16.55 -2.34
C ASN A 29 5.93 -16.27 -3.23
N GLN A 30 5.81 -15.46 -4.30
CA GLN A 30 6.91 -15.18 -5.24
C GLN A 30 7.79 -14.01 -4.78
N CYS A 31 8.06 -13.94 -3.48
CA CYS A 31 8.87 -12.90 -2.87
C CYS A 31 10.21 -13.50 -2.41
N PRO A 32 11.33 -13.23 -3.13
CA PRO A 32 12.67 -13.65 -2.70
C PRO A 32 13.04 -13.07 -1.33
N SER A 33 13.98 -13.68 -0.61
CA SER A 33 14.39 -13.23 0.73
C SER A 33 14.98 -11.82 0.78
N ARG A 34 15.39 -11.25 -0.36
CA ARG A 34 16.04 -9.93 -0.44
C ARG A 34 15.10 -8.82 -0.92
N THR A 35 14.55 -8.95 -2.12
CA THR A 35 13.76 -7.91 -2.80
C THR A 35 12.62 -8.53 -3.57
N CYS A 36 11.45 -7.94 -3.46
CA CYS A 36 10.21 -8.45 -4.01
C CYS A 36 9.59 -7.48 -5.03
N THR A 37 10.40 -6.70 -5.76
CA THR A 37 10.01 -5.99 -6.99
C THR A 37 8.75 -5.11 -6.91
N GLY A 38 8.28 -4.80 -5.71
CA GLY A 38 7.09 -3.99 -5.54
C GLY A 38 7.35 -2.53 -5.90
N THR A 39 6.34 -1.85 -6.45
CA THR A 39 6.52 -0.48 -6.97
C THR A 39 5.39 0.45 -6.55
N TRP A 40 5.69 1.75 -6.48
CA TRP A 40 4.68 2.79 -6.24
C TRP A 40 3.56 2.79 -7.28
N ASN A 41 3.85 2.46 -8.53
CA ASN A 41 2.85 2.35 -9.59
C ASN A 41 1.89 1.18 -9.34
N SER A 42 2.40 0.05 -8.85
CA SER A 42 1.57 -1.09 -8.47
C SER A 42 0.70 -0.79 -7.25
N LEU A 43 1.20 -0.03 -6.27
CA LEU A 43 0.39 0.44 -5.14
C LEU A 43 -0.75 1.33 -5.63
N HIS A 44 -0.45 2.26 -6.54
CA HIS A 44 -1.45 3.15 -7.13
C HIS A 44 -2.59 2.37 -7.80
N GLN A 45 -2.27 1.28 -8.49
CA GLN A 45 -3.27 0.41 -9.13
C GLN A 45 -4.14 -0.37 -8.14
N ASN A 46 -3.73 -0.49 -6.88
CA ASN A 46 -4.41 -1.25 -5.82
C ASN A 46 -5.05 -0.36 -4.74
N LEU A 47 -5.11 0.96 -4.94
CA LEU A 47 -5.66 1.88 -3.92
C LEU A 47 -7.12 1.60 -3.58
N ASP A 48 -7.89 1.01 -4.49
CA ASP A 48 -9.29 0.67 -4.25
C ASP A 48 -9.43 -0.36 -3.12
N TYR A 49 -8.55 -1.36 -3.06
CA TYR A 49 -8.53 -2.34 -1.97
C TYR A 49 -8.33 -1.68 -0.59
N ILE A 50 -7.43 -0.69 -0.51
CA ILE A 50 -7.16 0.03 0.73
C ILE A 50 -8.34 0.94 1.10
N GLN A 51 -8.97 1.58 0.12
CA GLN A 51 -10.13 2.44 0.36
C GLN A 51 -11.37 1.66 0.78
N ASP A 52 -11.63 0.51 0.16
CA ASP A 52 -12.78 -0.35 0.45
C ASP A 52 -12.74 -0.93 1.86
N THR A 53 -11.56 -1.03 2.47
CA THR A 53 -11.38 -1.45 3.87
C THR A 53 -11.56 -0.31 4.88
N GLY A 54 -11.84 0.92 4.41
CA GLY A 54 -12.15 2.07 5.24
C GLY A 54 -10.93 2.89 5.70
N PHE A 55 -9.73 2.59 5.20
CA PHE A 55 -8.57 3.45 5.41
C PHE A 55 -8.65 4.70 4.55
N THR A 56 -8.06 5.78 5.05
CA THR A 56 -8.16 7.13 4.46
C THR A 56 -6.79 7.78 4.20
N ALA A 57 -5.73 7.04 4.51
CA ALA A 57 -4.35 7.44 4.29
C ALA A 57 -3.46 6.20 4.13
N VAL A 58 -2.40 6.35 3.33
CA VAL A 58 -1.32 5.39 3.10
C VAL A 58 0.00 6.10 3.28
#